data_AF-A0A1I5N6P0-F1
#
_entry.id   AF-A0A1I5N6P0-F1
#
_cell.length_a   1.000
_cell.length_b   1.000
_cell.length_c   1.000
_cell.angle_alpha   90.00
_cell.angle_beta   90.00
_cell.angle_gamma   90.00
#
_symmetry.space_group_name_H-M   'P 1'
#
loop_
_entity.id
_entity.type
_entity.pdbx_description
1 polymer ?
#
loop_
_entity_poly.entity_id
_entity_poly.type
_entity_poly.pdbx_seq_one_letter_code
_entity_poly.pdbx_strand_id
1 'polypeptide(L)'
;MGNIIDMASFEHLRRSNSDDRYTCPKTNVTFPHIYKVLVPDGDLVDDVPVFIGTYSTEYRLKEPSSLEQLPGFPPSTATKISTLDAADEIYLDVIHFTNKDKALGFRQACGHLGIEPEHVRSFKDQQGVFLLLRRADAPKKARHIIYRSTDVQYIQPLGCEMECEYVAAFNELGQIIPYGILDDSLCEE
;
A
#
# COMPACT_ATOMS: atom_id res chain seq x y z
N MET A 1 7.99 16.03 -14.08
CA MET A 1 8.28 15.33 -12.82
C MET A 1 7.48 16.02 -11.73
N GLY A 2 6.66 15.28 -10.99
CA GLY A 2 6.01 15.81 -9.79
C GLY A 2 7.03 15.99 -8.67
N ASN A 3 6.80 16.93 -7.76
CA ASN A 3 7.68 17.13 -6.62
C ASN A 3 7.36 16.07 -5.56
N ILE A 4 8.32 15.21 -5.25
CA ILE A 4 8.21 14.20 -4.20
C ILE A 4 8.77 14.78 -2.89
N ILE A 5 7.97 14.70 -1.84
CA ILE A 5 8.30 15.16 -0.49
C ILE A 5 8.44 13.93 0.41
N ASP A 6 9.68 13.68 0.84
CA ASP A 6 10.03 12.63 1.77
C ASP A 6 9.61 13.01 3.20
N MET A 7 8.75 12.19 3.81
CA MET A 7 8.22 12.43 5.14
C MET A 7 9.15 12.02 6.27
N ALA A 8 10.19 11.22 6.03
CA ALA A 8 11.18 10.88 7.05
C ALA A 8 11.90 12.14 7.57
N SER A 9 12.16 13.11 6.67
CA SER A 9 12.75 14.41 7.00
C SER A 9 11.88 15.28 7.92
N PHE A 10 10.59 14.93 8.08
CA PHE A 10 9.62 15.66 8.88
C PHE A 10 9.03 14.80 10.00
N GLU A 11 9.75 13.78 10.47
CA GLU A 11 9.25 12.85 11.50
C GLU A 11 8.78 13.56 12.77
N HIS A 12 9.42 14.67 13.15
CA HIS A 12 9.02 15.54 14.26
C HIS A 12 7.61 16.17 14.10
N LEU A 13 7.06 16.22 12.89
CA LEU A 13 5.70 16.71 12.61
C LEU A 13 4.66 15.59 12.65
N ARG A 14 5.06 14.34 12.87
CA ARG A 14 4.15 13.19 12.93
C ARG A 14 3.18 13.35 14.10
N ARG A 15 1.89 13.17 13.83
CA ARG A 15 0.87 13.15 14.88
C ARG A 15 0.90 11.82 15.63
N SER A 16 0.73 11.87 16.95
CA SER A 16 0.39 10.66 17.70
C SER A 16 -1.02 10.23 17.27
N ASN A 17 -1.11 9.08 16.61
CA ASN A 17 -2.39 8.48 16.27
C ASN A 17 -2.67 7.39 17.29
N SER A 18 -3.78 7.48 18.00
CA SER A 18 -4.18 6.48 19.01
C SER A 18 -4.58 5.13 18.40
N ASP A 19 -4.67 5.06 17.08
CA ASP A 19 -5.18 3.92 16.31
C ASP A 19 -4.10 3.18 15.50
N ASP A 20 -2.82 3.46 15.79
CA ASP A 20 -1.63 2.92 15.08
C ASP A 20 -1.59 3.15 13.56
N ARG A 21 -2.55 3.90 13.00
CA ARG A 21 -2.60 4.24 11.57
C ARG A 21 -1.59 5.33 11.25
N TYR A 22 -0.98 5.21 10.09
CA TYR A 22 -0.21 6.30 9.53
C TYR A 22 -1.16 7.42 9.07
N THR A 23 -0.95 8.63 9.60
CA THR A 23 -1.60 9.85 9.13
C THR A 23 -0.53 10.75 8.56
N CYS A 24 -0.65 11.10 7.27
CA CYS A 24 0.23 12.07 6.65
C CYS A 24 0.03 13.43 7.34
N PRO A 25 1.05 14.01 7.99
CA PRO A 25 0.88 15.29 8.70
C PRO A 25 0.72 16.47 7.74
N LYS A 26 1.09 16.33 6.46
CA LYS A 26 0.96 17.37 5.44
C LYS A 26 -0.44 17.42 4.84
N THR A 27 -0.99 16.27 4.44
CA THR A 27 -2.30 16.18 3.80
C THR A 27 -3.43 15.87 4.79
N ASN A 28 -3.10 15.55 6.04
CA ASN A 28 -4.02 15.07 7.08
C ASN A 28 -4.76 13.75 6.73
N VAL A 29 -4.36 13.08 5.65
CA VAL A 29 -4.92 11.80 5.22
C VAL A 29 -4.47 10.69 6.15
N THR A 30 -5.43 9.96 6.72
CA THR A 30 -5.16 8.76 7.52
C THR A 30 -5.33 7.52 6.65
N PHE A 31 -4.25 6.76 6.48
CA PHE A 31 -4.26 5.57 5.65
C PHE A 31 -5.00 4.42 6.34
N PRO A 32 -5.71 3.56 5.56
CA PRO A 32 -6.41 2.40 6.10
C PRO A 32 -5.43 1.36 6.68
N HIS A 33 -5.96 0.48 7.52
CA HIS A 33 -5.24 -0.71 7.94
C HIS A 33 -4.94 -1.64 6.78
N ILE A 34 -3.82 -2.32 6.88
CA ILE A 34 -3.41 -3.37 5.96
C ILE A 34 -3.54 -4.70 6.69
N TYR A 35 -4.09 -5.69 6.02
CA TYR A 35 -4.26 -7.03 6.54
C TYR A 35 -3.45 -8.01 5.70
N LYS A 36 -2.55 -8.76 6.34
CA LYS A 36 -1.93 -9.97 5.78
C LYS A 36 -2.90 -11.12 6.00
N VAL A 37 -3.44 -11.66 4.91
CA VAL A 37 -4.46 -12.70 4.92
C VAL A 37 -3.86 -14.00 4.39
N LEU A 38 -3.85 -15.05 5.20
CA LEU A 38 -3.50 -16.39 4.76
C LEU A 38 -4.77 -17.05 4.23
N VAL A 39 -4.81 -17.28 2.93
CA VAL A 39 -5.94 -17.87 2.22
C VAL A 39 -5.59 -19.33 1.91
N PRO A 40 -6.45 -20.30 2.26
CA PRO A 40 -6.21 -21.70 1.94
C PRO A 40 -6.31 -21.93 0.44
N ASP A 41 -5.32 -22.60 -0.13
CA ASP A 41 -5.30 -22.90 -1.57
C ASP A 41 -6.16 -24.12 -1.88
N GLY A 42 -6.85 -24.06 -3.01
CA GLY A 42 -7.70 -25.14 -3.49
C GLY A 42 -7.38 -25.55 -4.92
N ASP A 43 -7.63 -26.81 -5.23
CA ASP A 43 -7.62 -27.35 -6.59
C ASP A 43 -8.99 -27.97 -6.91
N LEU A 44 -9.30 -28.15 -8.19
CA LEU A 44 -10.54 -28.77 -8.64
C LEU A 44 -10.34 -30.27 -8.84
N VAL A 45 -11.04 -31.07 -8.04
CA VAL A 45 -11.14 -32.52 -8.23
C VAL A 45 -12.59 -32.84 -8.55
N ASP A 46 -12.85 -33.36 -9.76
CA ASP A 46 -14.20 -33.62 -10.27
C ASP A 46 -15.15 -32.40 -10.16
N ASP A 47 -14.66 -31.22 -10.54
CA ASP A 47 -15.35 -29.91 -10.44
C ASP A 47 -15.70 -29.47 -9.00
N VAL A 48 -15.17 -30.15 -7.98
CA VAL A 48 -15.31 -29.78 -6.57
C VAL A 48 -14.00 -29.16 -6.06
N PRO A 49 -14.02 -27.96 -5.44
CA PRO A 49 -12.83 -27.39 -4.84
C PRO A 49 -12.40 -28.20 -3.61
N VAL A 50 -11.13 -28.58 -3.56
CA VAL A 50 -10.53 -29.34 -2.47
C VAL A 50 -9.30 -28.59 -1.95
N PHE A 51 -9.20 -28.45 -0.63
CA PHE A 51 -8.04 -27.85 0.02
C PHE A 51 -6.79 -28.73 -0.18
N ILE A 52 -5.70 -28.15 -0.69
CA ILE A 52 -4.47 -28.91 -1.03
C ILE A 52 -3.40 -28.92 0.06
N GLY A 53 -3.70 -28.38 1.25
CA GLY A 53 -2.76 -28.34 2.37
C GLY A 53 -1.80 -27.14 2.38
N THR A 54 -1.94 -26.20 1.44
CA THR A 54 -1.10 -25.00 1.35
C THR A 54 -1.92 -23.72 1.52
N TYR A 55 -1.23 -22.63 1.84
CA TYR A 55 -1.83 -21.31 1.95
C TYR A 55 -1.07 -20.32 1.08
N SER A 56 -1.81 -19.41 0.46
CA SER A 56 -1.28 -18.23 -0.19
C SER A 56 -1.45 -17.00 0.69
N THR A 57 -0.51 -16.06 0.57
CA THR A 57 -0.56 -14.78 1.28
C THR A 57 -1.16 -13.71 0.38
N GLU A 58 -2.26 -13.12 0.83
CA GLU A 58 -2.86 -11.94 0.25
C GLU A 58 -2.70 -10.72 1.16
N TYR A 59 -2.67 -9.52 0.58
CA TYR A 59 -2.67 -8.26 1.32
C TYR A 59 -3.91 -7.46 0.96
N ARG A 60 -4.64 -6.98 1.97
CA ARG A 60 -5.95 -6.33 1.77
C ARG A 60 -6.08 -5.06 2.61
N LEU A 61 -6.93 -4.14 2.15
CA LEU A 61 -7.28 -2.90 2.85
C LEU A 61 -8.53 -3.04 3.75
N LYS A 62 -9.09 -4.25 3.81
CA LYS A 62 -10.20 -4.61 4.68
C LYS A 62 -9.95 -5.99 5.25
N GLU A 63 -10.42 -6.18 6.48
CA GLU A 63 -10.50 -7.50 7.08
C GLU A 63 -11.43 -8.39 6.22
N PRO A 64 -11.02 -9.64 5.92
CA PRO A 64 -11.88 -10.56 5.19
C PRO A 64 -13.16 -10.83 5.98
N SER A 65 -14.28 -10.88 5.26
CA SER A 65 -15.56 -11.21 5.89
C SER A 65 -15.65 -12.71 6.16
N SER A 66 -16.34 -13.11 7.22
CA SER A 66 -16.63 -14.54 7.50
C SER A 66 -17.43 -15.22 6.38
N LEU A 67 -18.10 -14.44 5.53
CA LEU A 67 -18.88 -14.90 4.37
C LEU A 67 -18.00 -15.33 3.19
N GLU A 68 -16.70 -15.03 3.20
CA GLU A 68 -15.76 -15.44 2.15
C GLU A 68 -15.25 -16.88 2.32
N GLN A 69 -15.70 -17.60 3.35
CA GLN A 69 -15.24 -18.94 3.65
C GLN A 69 -15.89 -19.99 2.74
N LEU A 70 -15.06 -20.76 2.05
CA LEU A 70 -15.49 -21.93 1.28
C LEU A 70 -15.82 -23.09 2.23
N PRO A 71 -17.00 -23.71 2.11
CA PRO A 71 -17.33 -24.90 2.89
C PRO A 71 -16.29 -26.01 2.69
N GLY A 72 -15.81 -26.60 3.79
CA GLY A 72 -14.78 -27.66 3.74
C GLY A 72 -13.33 -27.15 3.70
N PHE A 73 -13.11 -25.84 3.56
CA PHE A 73 -11.79 -25.23 3.69
C PHE A 73 -11.57 -24.75 5.13
N PRO A 74 -10.32 -24.79 5.64
CA PRO A 74 -10.01 -24.14 6.90
C PRO A 74 -10.25 -22.62 6.79
N PRO A 75 -10.57 -21.92 7.89
CA PRO A 75 -10.84 -20.49 7.85
C PRO A 75 -9.57 -19.71 7.48
N SER A 76 -9.71 -18.71 6.61
CA SER A 76 -8.64 -17.74 6.37
C SER A 76 -8.32 -16.96 7.64
N THR A 77 -7.04 -16.72 7.91
CA THR A 77 -6.60 -15.90 9.04
C THR A 77 -6.14 -14.55 8.55
N ALA A 78 -6.54 -13.48 9.24
CA ALA A 78 -6.14 -12.12 8.92
C ALA A 78 -5.37 -11.52 10.08
N THR A 79 -4.24 -10.90 9.78
CA THR A 79 -3.43 -10.17 10.76
C THR A 79 -3.29 -8.73 10.30
N LYS A 80 -3.67 -7.77 11.17
CA LYS A 80 -3.40 -6.36 10.95
C LYS A 80 -1.89 -6.15 11.00
N ILE A 81 -1.32 -5.58 9.93
CA ILE A 81 0.11 -5.32 9.81
C ILE A 81 0.37 -3.82 9.62
N SER A 82 1.52 -3.38 10.12
CA SER A 82 2.11 -2.06 9.86
C SER A 82 3.52 -2.17 9.25
N THR A 83 4.06 -3.39 9.16
CA THR A 83 5.38 -3.72 8.61
C THR A 83 5.30 -5.04 7.84
N LEU A 84 6.32 -5.32 7.04
CA LEU A 84 6.51 -6.61 6.39
C LEU A 84 7.63 -7.39 7.08
N ASP A 85 7.53 -8.71 7.01
CA ASP A 85 8.52 -9.60 7.61
C ASP A 85 9.78 -9.65 6.73
N ALA A 86 10.92 -10.02 7.32
CA ALA A 86 12.17 -10.19 6.56
C ALA A 86 12.08 -11.26 5.45
N ALA A 87 11.13 -12.18 5.56
CA ALA A 87 10.83 -13.22 4.58
C ALA A 87 9.95 -12.73 3.41
N ASP A 88 9.32 -11.56 3.53
CA ASP A 88 8.48 -11.01 2.47
C ASP A 88 9.37 -10.36 1.39
N GLU A 89 9.63 -11.08 0.29
CA GLU A 89 10.40 -10.59 -0.87
C GLU A 89 9.61 -9.60 -1.76
N ILE A 90 8.71 -8.83 -1.15
CA ILE A 90 7.80 -7.90 -1.82
C ILE A 90 7.79 -6.56 -1.10
N TYR A 91 7.17 -5.56 -1.70
CA TYR A 91 6.81 -4.32 -1.02
C TYR A 91 5.35 -3.96 -1.30
N LEU A 92 4.79 -3.14 -0.41
CA LEU A 92 3.42 -2.65 -0.53
C LEU A 92 3.43 -1.15 -0.79
N ASP A 93 2.74 -0.73 -1.85
CA ASP A 93 2.50 0.68 -2.13
C ASP A 93 1.04 1.03 -1.85
N VAL A 94 0.80 1.96 -0.93
CA VAL A 94 -0.53 2.39 -0.49
C VAL A 94 -0.76 3.82 -0.94
N ILE A 95 -1.63 4.01 -1.92
CA ILE A 95 -1.79 5.27 -2.64
C ILE A 95 -3.19 5.82 -2.39
N HIS A 96 -3.27 7.08 -2.00
CA HIS A 96 -4.54 7.80 -1.83
C HIS A 96 -4.83 8.72 -3.01
N PHE A 97 -6.06 8.65 -3.51
CA PHE A 97 -6.61 9.53 -4.54
C PHE A 97 -7.89 10.20 -4.01
N THR A 98 -7.94 11.52 -4.04
CA THR A 98 -9.16 12.29 -3.73
C THR A 98 -10.22 12.16 -4.83
N ASN A 99 -9.80 11.94 -6.08
CA ASN A 99 -10.66 11.81 -7.25
C ASN A 99 -10.75 10.34 -7.72
N LYS A 100 -11.98 9.84 -7.86
CA LYS A 100 -12.26 8.46 -8.30
C LYS A 100 -11.80 8.18 -9.73
N ASP A 101 -11.89 9.17 -10.62
CA ASP A 101 -11.48 9.05 -12.02
C ASP A 101 -9.95 8.94 -12.12
N LYS A 102 -9.21 9.71 -11.29
CA LYS A 102 -7.75 9.56 -11.16
C LYS A 102 -7.39 8.15 -10.69
N ALA A 103 -8.09 7.63 -9.67
CA ALA A 103 -7.86 6.28 -9.17
C ALA A 103 -8.17 5.20 -10.22
N LEU A 104 -9.24 5.37 -11.00
CA LEU A 104 -9.61 4.44 -12.07
C LEU A 104 -8.56 4.47 -13.20
N GLY A 105 -8.17 5.66 -13.65
CA GLY A 105 -7.15 5.82 -14.69
C GLY A 105 -5.81 5.23 -14.24
N PHE A 106 -5.42 5.44 -12.98
CA PHE A 106 -4.22 4.82 -12.42
C PHE A 106 -4.32 3.29 -12.40
N ARG A 107 -5.45 2.73 -11.94
CA ARG A 107 -5.67 1.27 -11.95
C ARG A 107 -5.60 0.68 -13.36
N GLN A 108 -6.15 1.37 -14.35
CA GLN A 108 -6.06 0.95 -15.76
C GLN A 108 -4.62 1.00 -16.26
N ALA A 109 -3.87 2.05 -15.90
CA ALA A 109 -2.45 2.18 -16.24
C ALA A 109 -1.60 1.05 -15.63
N CYS A 110 -1.91 0.61 -14.40
CA CYS A 110 -1.22 -0.54 -13.79
C CYS A 110 -1.29 -1.81 -14.68
N GLY A 111 -2.44 -2.07 -15.30
CA GLY A 111 -2.58 -3.20 -16.23
C GLY A 111 -1.68 -3.09 -17.45
N HIS A 112 -1.48 -1.87 -17.97
CA HIS A 112 -0.54 -1.61 -19.07
C HIS A 112 0.93 -1.77 -18.65
N LEU A 113 1.23 -1.65 -17.36
CA LEU A 113 2.56 -1.85 -16.79
C LEU A 113 2.81 -3.32 -16.38
N GLY A 114 1.91 -4.24 -16.73
CA GLY A 114 2.05 -5.66 -16.40
C GLY A 114 1.75 -5.98 -14.92
N ILE A 115 1.09 -5.08 -14.20
CA ILE A 115 0.63 -5.36 -12.84
C ILE A 115 -0.71 -6.07 -12.94
N GLU A 116 -0.72 -7.35 -12.57
CA GLU A 116 -1.92 -8.17 -12.57
C GLU A 116 -3.02 -7.58 -11.67
N PRO A 117 -4.31 -7.67 -12.07
CA PRO A 117 -5.42 -7.12 -11.29
C PRO A 117 -5.49 -7.65 -9.85
N GLU A 118 -5.04 -8.87 -9.63
CA GLU A 118 -4.97 -9.50 -8.31
C GLU A 118 -3.94 -8.86 -7.37
N HIS A 119 -2.96 -8.13 -7.90
CA HIS A 119 -2.00 -7.36 -7.12
C HIS A 119 -2.52 -5.96 -6.74
N VAL A 120 -3.70 -5.58 -7.23
CA VAL A 120 -4.33 -4.29 -6.96
C VAL A 120 -5.57 -4.49 -6.09
N ARG A 121 -5.55 -3.96 -4.87
CA ARG A 121 -6.74 -3.89 -4.00
C ARG A 121 -7.17 -2.44 -3.85
N SER A 122 -8.47 -2.18 -3.89
CA SER A 122 -9.02 -0.82 -3.77
C SER A 122 -10.01 -0.71 -2.62
N PHE A 123 -9.91 0.37 -1.86
CA PHE A 123 -10.85 0.76 -0.82
C PHE A 123 -11.36 2.17 -1.10
N LYS A 124 -12.63 2.45 -0.78
CA LYS A 124 -13.24 3.76 -1.01
C LYS A 124 -14.04 4.17 0.21
N ASP A 125 -13.87 5.41 0.62
CA ASP A 125 -14.60 6.03 1.71
C ASP A 125 -14.98 7.49 1.36
N GLN A 126 -15.26 8.30 2.38
CA GLN A 126 -15.59 9.72 2.22
C GLN A 126 -14.38 10.58 1.86
N GLN A 127 -13.15 10.14 2.15
CA GLN A 127 -11.90 10.85 1.86
C GLN A 127 -11.37 10.56 0.45
N GLY A 128 -11.85 9.50 -0.21
CA GLY A 128 -11.51 9.21 -1.59
C GLY A 128 -11.37 7.72 -1.86
N VAL A 129 -10.39 7.37 -2.69
CA VAL A 129 -10.04 5.99 -3.06
C VAL A 129 -8.60 5.70 -2.63
N PHE A 130 -8.42 4.60 -1.93
CA PHE A 130 -7.13 4.05 -1.57
C PHE A 130 -6.86 2.84 -2.45
N LEU A 131 -5.65 2.75 -2.99
CA LEU A 131 -5.14 1.59 -3.71
C LEU A 131 -4.00 0.97 -2.93
N LEU A 132 -3.95 -0.35 -2.89
CA LEU A 132 -2.85 -1.15 -2.37
C LEU A 132 -2.28 -1.95 -3.55
N LEU A 133 -1.00 -1.75 -3.82
CA LEU A 133 -0.25 -2.49 -4.82
C LEU A 133 0.73 -3.44 -4.12
N ARG A 134 0.65 -4.73 -4.45
CA ARG A 134 1.67 -5.71 -4.12
C ARG A 134 2.70 -5.74 -5.25
N ARG A 135 3.97 -5.48 -4.95
CA ARG A 135 5.03 -5.35 -5.96
C ARG A 135 6.29 -6.11 -5.57
N ALA A 136 6.99 -6.62 -6.59
CA ALA A 136 8.26 -7.34 -6.44
C ALA A 136 9.30 -6.88 -7.47
N ASP A 137 8.98 -5.84 -8.24
CA ASP A 137 9.78 -5.34 -9.36
C ASP A 137 10.90 -4.37 -8.94
N ALA A 138 10.98 -4.02 -7.66
CA ALA A 138 12.02 -3.17 -7.09
C ALA A 138 12.64 -3.84 -5.84
N PRO A 139 13.72 -4.63 -5.99
CA PRO A 139 14.31 -5.38 -4.88
C PRO A 139 14.77 -4.51 -3.70
N LYS A 140 15.23 -3.28 -3.94
CA LYS A 140 15.60 -2.33 -2.88
C LYS A 140 14.43 -1.91 -1.99
N LYS A 141 13.20 -1.98 -2.52
CA LYS A 141 11.98 -1.64 -1.79
C LYS A 141 11.42 -2.85 -1.03
N ALA A 142 11.91 -4.07 -1.27
CA ALA A 142 11.41 -5.27 -0.61
C ALA A 142 11.40 -5.11 0.92
N ARG A 143 10.39 -5.68 1.58
CA ARG A 143 10.11 -5.61 3.02
C ARG A 143 9.69 -4.23 3.52
N HIS A 144 9.32 -3.32 2.62
CA HIS A 144 8.83 -1.99 2.99
C HIS A 144 7.34 -1.80 2.69
N ILE A 145 6.70 -0.98 3.52
CA ILE A 145 5.38 -0.40 3.24
C ILE A 145 5.58 1.07 2.93
N ILE A 146 5.08 1.50 1.77
CA ILE A 146 5.25 2.85 1.25
C ILE A 146 3.86 3.48 1.15
N TYR A 147 3.67 4.62 1.79
CA TYR A 147 2.43 5.38 1.78
C TYR A 147 2.59 6.62 0.91
N ARG A 148 1.67 6.84 -0.02
CA ARG A 148 1.65 7.96 -0.98
C ARG A 148 0.34 8.72 -0.91
N SER A 149 0.42 10.04 -0.82
CA SER A 149 -0.73 10.95 -0.91
C SER A 149 -0.30 12.20 -1.65
N THR A 150 -1.24 12.90 -2.29
CA THR A 150 -0.96 14.11 -3.06
C THR A 150 -1.74 15.29 -2.52
N ASP A 151 -1.15 16.47 -2.53
CA ASP A 151 -1.85 17.73 -2.24
C ASP A 151 -1.22 18.89 -3.00
N VAL A 152 -1.98 19.97 -3.19
CA VAL A 152 -1.49 21.20 -3.83
C VAL A 152 -0.79 22.04 -2.78
N GLN A 153 0.47 22.39 -3.04
CA GLN A 153 1.26 23.23 -2.16
C GLN A 153 1.75 24.48 -2.89
N TYR A 154 1.65 25.63 -2.22
CA TYR A 154 2.31 26.85 -2.68
C TYR A 154 3.81 26.81 -2.38
N ILE A 155 4.62 26.89 -3.44
CA ILE A 155 6.08 26.88 -3.33
C ILE A 155 6.57 28.33 -3.42
N GLN A 156 6.84 28.94 -2.28
CA GLN A 156 7.19 30.37 -2.18
C GLN A 156 8.35 30.80 -3.09
N PRO A 157 9.46 30.04 -3.22
CA PRO A 157 10.52 30.38 -4.18
C PRO A 157 10.09 30.42 -5.65
N LEU A 158 9.06 29.66 -6.01
CA LEU A 158 8.53 29.58 -7.38
C LEU A 158 7.34 30.52 -7.61
N GLY A 159 6.77 31.06 -6.54
CA GLY A 159 5.63 31.97 -6.60
C GLY A 159 4.32 31.33 -7.08
N CYS A 160 4.22 29.99 -7.11
CA CYS A 160 3.08 29.27 -7.67
C CYS A 160 2.64 28.07 -6.82
N GLU A 161 1.41 27.62 -7.07
CA GLU A 161 0.87 26.36 -6.55
C GLU A 161 1.27 25.19 -7.45
N MET A 162 1.64 24.07 -6.83
CA MET A 162 2.04 22.85 -7.53
C MET A 162 1.46 21.62 -6.85
N GLU A 163 1.10 20.59 -7.62
CA GLU A 163 0.76 19.27 -7.09
C GLU A 163 2.03 18.59 -6.58
N CYS A 164 2.05 18.26 -5.29
CA CYS A 164 3.14 17.59 -4.61
C CYS A 164 2.70 16.19 -4.17
N GLU A 165 3.61 15.24 -4.27
CA GLU A 165 3.45 13.89 -3.72
C GLU A 165 4.18 13.80 -2.38
N TYR A 166 3.50 13.29 -1.35
CA TYR A 166 4.05 13.07 -0.02
C TYR A 166 4.22 11.58 0.22
N VAL A 167 5.43 11.17 0.58
CA VAL A 167 5.81 9.75 0.65
C VAL A 167 6.39 9.43 2.02
N ALA A 168 5.92 8.34 2.65
CA ALA A 168 6.51 7.76 3.85
C ALA A 168 6.81 6.28 3.63
N ALA A 169 8.02 5.83 3.94
CA ALA A 169 8.43 4.43 3.84
C ALA A 169 8.75 3.86 5.22
N PHE A 170 8.26 2.65 5.50
CA PHE A 170 8.46 1.94 6.75
C PHE A 170 9.22 0.64 6.50
N ASN A 171 10.23 0.37 7.33
CA ASN A 171 10.97 -0.89 7.31
C ASN A 171 10.29 -1.97 8.16
N GLU A 172 10.88 -3.17 8.19
CA GLU A 172 10.42 -4.33 8.98
C GLU A 172 10.31 -4.07 10.49
N LEU A 173 11.07 -3.10 11.03
CA LEU A 173 11.04 -2.69 12.43
C LEU A 173 9.97 -1.63 12.73
N GLY A 174 9.23 -1.16 11.72
CA GLY A 174 8.21 -0.11 11.86
C GLY A 174 8.80 1.29 11.97
N GLN A 175 10.08 1.44 11.65
CA GLN A 175 10.76 2.73 11.62
C GLN A 175 10.54 3.37 10.26
N ILE A 176 10.30 4.69 10.28
CA ILE A 176 10.29 5.48 9.06
C ILE A 176 11.72 5.61 8.55
N ILE A 177 11.90 5.45 7.24
CA ILE A 177 13.19 5.61 6.59
C ILE A 177 13.07 6.62 5.44
N PRO A 178 14.14 7.36 5.11
CA PRO A 178 14.13 8.24 3.95
C PRO A 178 13.83 7.45 2.67
N TYR A 179 12.85 7.90 1.90
CA TYR A 179 12.50 7.29 0.61
C TYR A 179 13.65 7.36 -0.40
N GLY A 180 14.52 8.38 -0.30
CA GLY A 180 15.68 8.52 -1.17
C GLY A 180 16.66 7.33 -1.12
N ILE A 181 16.73 6.58 -0.01
CA ILE A 181 17.60 5.39 0.07
C ILE A 181 17.03 4.19 -0.69
N LEU A 182 15.74 4.24 -1.04
CA LEU A 182 15.00 3.19 -1.74
C LEU A 182 14.83 3.48 -3.24
N ASP A 183 15.17 4.70 -3.67
CA ASP A 183 14.94 5.17 -5.03
C ASP A 183 16.25 5.68 -5.65
N ASP A 184 16.88 4.82 -6.45
CA ASP A 184 18.15 5.12 -7.12
C ASP A 184 18.04 6.28 -8.12
N SER A 185 16.82 6.62 -8.56
CA SER A 185 16.58 7.73 -9.49
C SER A 185 16.76 9.12 -8.86
N LEU A 186 16.91 9.20 -7.54
CA LEU A 186 17.19 10.44 -6.81
C LEU A 186 18.68 10.63 -6.50
N CYS A 187 19.55 9.68 -6.90
CA CYS A 187 21.00 9.73 -6.65
C CYS A 187 21.84 10.05 -7.90
N GLU A 188 21.21 10.35 -9.04
CA GLU A 188 21.93 10.89 -10.20
C GLU A 188 22.01 12.43 -10.10
N GLU A 189 22.97 12.92 -9.31
CA GLU A 189 23.54 14.27 -9.45
C GLU A 189 24.97 14.19 -9.97
#